data_AF-A0A183FPS7-F1
#
_entry.id   AF-A0A183FPS7-F1
#
_cell.length_a   1.000
_cell.length_b   1.000
_cell.length_c   1.000
_cell.angle_alpha   90.00
_cell.angle_beta   90.00
_cell.angle_gamma   90.00
#
_symmetry.space_group_name_H-M   'P 1'
#
loop_
_entity.id
_entity.type
_entity.pdbx_description
1 polymer ?
#
loop_
_entity_poly.entity_id
_entity_poly.type
_entity_poly.pdbx_seq_one_letter_code
_entity_poly.pdbx_strand_id
1 'polypeptide(L)'
;MKIFERIVDGRIRDIEQLSSNQCGFMAGCGTVDAIHAARLLIEKRREKQRRVHIAFLDLENALPREVIWYALRHHGVPEELIECVQILYSCPKSRVQAAAGTSMEFPISVGTQMPLFKRHEGCSIHFLRETKG
;
A
#
# COMPACT_ATOMS: atom_id res chain seq x y z
N MET A 1 -3.98 -20.04 -3.56
CA MET A 1 -3.28 -18.80 -3.16
C MET A 1 -4.24 -17.62 -2.90
N LYS A 2 -5.11 -17.21 -3.84
CA LYS A 2 -5.98 -16.01 -3.66
C LYS A 2 -6.94 -16.04 -2.45
N ILE A 3 -7.41 -17.22 -2.03
CA ILE A 3 -8.32 -17.33 -0.88
C ILE A 3 -7.57 -17.11 0.43
N PHE A 4 -6.37 -17.68 0.56
CA PHE A 4 -5.53 -17.53 1.75
C PHE A 4 -5.13 -16.06 1.96
N GLU A 5 -4.69 -15.38 0.89
CA GLU A 5 -4.40 -13.95 0.92
C GLU A 5 -5.59 -13.11 1.39
N ARG A 6 -6.80 -13.39 0.89
CA ARG A 6 -8.02 -12.68 1.30
C ARG A 6 -8.40 -12.91 2.76
N ILE A 7 -8.17 -14.12 3.27
CA ILE A 7 -8.44 -14.45 4.67
C ILE A 7 -7.46 -13.70 5.59
N VAL A 8 -6.18 -13.70 5.24
CA VAL A 8 -5.15 -12.98 6.01
C VAL A 8 -5.39 -11.46 5.98
N ASP A 9 -5.69 -10.88 4.80
CA ASP A 9 -6.02 -9.46 4.66
C ASP A 9 -7.26 -9.07 5.48
N GLY A 10 -8.33 -9.87 5.45
CA GLY A 10 -9.53 -9.64 6.25
C GLY A 10 -9.24 -9.60 7.75
N ARG A 11 -8.49 -10.58 8.26
CA ARG A 11 -8.13 -10.64 9.69
C ARG A 11 -7.27 -9.47 10.15
N ILE A 12 -6.35 -8.98 9.30
CA ILE A 12 -5.52 -7.82 9.62
C ILE A 12 -6.39 -6.55 9.68
N ARG A 13 -7.35 -6.39 8.75
CA ARG A 13 -8.29 -5.25 8.75
C ARG A 13 -9.24 -5.22 9.94
N ASP A 14 -9.55 -6.38 10.52
CA ASP A 14 -10.34 -6.45 11.76
C ASP A 14 -9.57 -5.93 12.98
N ILE A 15 -8.24 -6.04 12.96
CA ILE A 15 -7.35 -5.57 14.04
C ILE A 15 -7.03 -4.09 13.87
N GLU A 16 -6.73 -3.66 12.64
CA GLU A 16 -6.30 -2.30 12.33
C GLU A 16 -7.36 -1.54 11.53
N GLN A 17 -7.93 -0.51 12.16
CA GLN A 17 -8.80 0.43 11.47
C GLN A 17 -7.96 1.49 10.76
N LEU A 18 -7.96 1.43 9.43
CA LEU A 18 -7.34 2.44 8.59
C LEU A 18 -7.96 3.81 8.86
N SER A 19 -7.13 4.86 8.90
CA SER A 19 -7.61 6.21 9.16
C SER A 19 -8.64 6.64 8.10
N SER A 20 -9.63 7.43 8.49
CA SER A 20 -10.65 7.98 7.58
C SER A 20 -10.09 8.84 6.45
N ASN A 21 -8.83 9.27 6.57
CA ASN A 21 -8.15 10.10 5.58
C ASN A 21 -7.42 9.27 4.52
N GLN A 22 -7.41 7.94 4.65
CA GLN A 22 -6.83 7.04 3.67
C GLN A 22 -7.89 6.66 2.64
N CYS A 23 -7.61 6.91 1.37
CA CYS A 23 -8.47 6.50 0.25
C CYS A 23 -7.83 5.45 -0.66
N GLY A 24 -6.51 5.24 -0.55
CA GLY A 24 -5.85 4.12 -1.23
C GLY A 24 -6.19 2.79 -0.55
N PHE A 25 -6.51 1.76 -1.34
CA PHE A 25 -6.77 0.39 -0.86
C PHE A 25 -7.90 0.27 0.19
N MET A 26 -8.80 1.26 0.22
CA MET A 26 -10.01 1.29 1.03
C MET A 26 -11.22 1.01 0.14
N ALA A 27 -12.08 0.09 0.58
CA ALA A 27 -13.35 -0.14 -0.11
C ALA A 27 -14.24 1.11 0.04
N GLY A 28 -14.77 1.62 -1.07
CA GLY A 28 -15.70 2.77 -1.05
C GLY A 28 -15.05 4.16 -1.00
N CYS A 29 -13.72 4.28 -1.02
CA CYS A 29 -13.05 5.56 -1.32
C CYS A 29 -12.18 5.44 -2.57
N GLY A 30 -12.46 6.22 -3.60
CA GLY A 30 -11.69 6.26 -4.84
C GLY A 30 -10.75 7.45 -4.93
N THR A 31 -9.92 7.47 -5.99
CA THR A 31 -9.06 8.61 -6.32
C THR A 31 -9.85 9.90 -6.51
N VAL A 32 -11.07 9.80 -7.07
CA VAL A 32 -11.97 10.94 -7.27
C VAL A 32 -12.36 11.58 -5.94
N ASP A 33 -12.72 10.76 -4.95
CA ASP A 33 -13.12 11.23 -3.62
C ASP A 33 -11.95 11.91 -2.90
N ALA A 34 -10.74 11.34 -3.00
CA ALA A 34 -9.53 11.92 -2.44
C ALA A 34 -9.19 13.29 -3.06
N ILE A 35 -9.27 13.40 -4.40
CA ILE A 35 -9.06 14.67 -5.11
C ILE A 35 -10.13 15.69 -4.71
N HIS A 36 -11.39 15.27 -4.62
CA HIS A 36 -12.48 16.14 -4.24
C HIS A 36 -12.32 16.68 -2.81
N ALA A 37 -11.99 15.81 -1.85
CA ALA A 37 -11.71 16.20 -0.47
C ALA A 37 -10.53 17.20 -0.38
N ALA A 38 -9.45 16.97 -1.14
CA ALA A 38 -8.32 17.88 -1.20
C ALA A 38 -8.72 19.26 -1.75
N ARG A 39 -9.53 19.31 -2.83
CA ARG A 39 -10.04 20.58 -3.39
C ARG A 39 -10.89 21.35 -2.40
N LEU A 40 -11.84 20.70 -1.74
CA LEU A 40 -12.69 21.32 -0.72
C LEU A 40 -11.87 21.90 0.44
N LEU A 41 -10.79 21.22 0.84
CA LEU A 41 -9.90 21.70 1.90
C LEU A 41 -9.18 22.99 1.49
N ILE A 42 -8.69 23.05 0.25
CA ILE A 42 -8.00 24.23 -0.32
C ILE A 42 -8.97 25.42 -0.39
N GLU A 43 -10.16 25.21 -0.97
CA GLU A 43 -11.19 26.23 -1.14
C GLU A 43 -11.62 26.83 0.21
N LYS A 44 -11.96 25.99 1.20
CA LYS A 44 -12.34 26.46 2.55
C LYS A 44 -11.24 27.27 3.26
N ARG A 45 -9.97 26.96 3.00
CA ARG A 45 -8.85 27.71 3.58
C ARG A 45 -8.62 29.04 2.85
N ARG A 46 -8.83 29.06 1.53
CA ARG A 46 -8.78 30.27 0.70
C ARG A 46 -9.87 31.28 1.07
N GLU A 47 -11.11 30.82 1.30
CA GLU A 47 -12.21 31.67 1.79
C GLU A 47 -11.85 32.40 3.09
N LYS A 48 -11.08 31.75 3.97
CA LYS A 48 -10.63 32.31 5.25
C LYS A 48 -9.35 33.14 5.13
N GLN A 49 -8.89 33.45 3.91
CA GLN A 49 -7.64 34.16 3.63
C GLN A 49 -6.40 33.53 4.29
N ARG A 50 -6.42 32.21 4.55
CA ARG A 50 -5.29 31.49 5.14
C ARG A 50 -4.46 30.87 4.04
N ARG A 51 -3.14 30.99 4.14
CA ARG A 51 -2.20 30.31 3.23
C ARG A 51 -2.33 28.80 3.40
N VAL A 52 -2.30 28.08 2.28
CA VAL A 52 -2.26 26.62 2.23
C VAL A 52 -0.92 26.20 1.63
N HIS A 53 -0.30 25.20 2.24
CA HIS A 53 0.89 24.54 1.72
C HIS A 53 0.55 23.06 1.60
N ILE A 54 0.77 22.49 0.42
CA ILE A 54 0.51 21.07 0.15
C ILE A 54 1.83 20.40 -0.14
N ALA A 55 2.13 19.33 0.61
CA ALA A 55 3.26 18.46 0.37
C ALA A 55 2.73 17.14 -0.17
N PHE A 56 3.22 16.74 -1.34
CA PHE A 56 3.00 15.41 -1.87
C PHE A 56 4.19 14.56 -1.45
N LEU A 57 3.90 13.52 -0.67
CA LEU A 57 4.88 12.50 -0.30
C LEU A 57 4.64 11.30 -1.20
N ASP A 58 5.55 11.08 -2.13
CA ASP A 58 5.58 9.85 -2.89
C ASP A 58 6.65 8.93 -2.32
N LEU A 59 6.22 7.77 -1.83
CA LEU A 59 7.12 6.68 -1.47
C LEU A 59 7.39 5.91 -2.76
N GLU A 60 8.48 6.27 -3.46
CA GLU A 60 8.80 5.61 -4.73
C GLU A 60 9.19 4.13 -4.47
N ASN A 61 9.67 3.83 -3.26
CA ASN A 61 10.15 2.52 -2.84
C ASN A 61 9.20 1.71 -1.93
N ALA A 62 9.40 0.39 -1.96
CA ALA A 62 8.71 -0.55 -1.09
C ALA A 62 9.37 -0.49 0.27
N LEU A 63 8.56 -0.60 1.33
CA LEU A 63 9.09 -0.72 2.68
C LEU A 63 9.95 -2.00 2.80
N PRO A 64 11.11 -1.94 3.46
CA PRO A 64 11.86 -3.14 3.83
C PRO A 64 10.95 -4.11 4.59
N ARG A 65 11.12 -5.42 4.38
CA ARG A 65 10.24 -6.44 4.98
C ARG A 65 10.27 -6.37 6.50
N GLU A 66 11.44 -6.07 7.05
CA GLU A 66 11.69 -5.88 8.47
C GLU A 66 10.82 -4.75 9.04
N VAL A 67 10.63 -3.67 8.27
CA VAL A 67 9.76 -2.55 8.64
C VAL A 67 8.29 -2.98 8.63
N ILE A 68 7.90 -3.84 7.70
CA ILE A 68 6.53 -4.40 7.65
C ILE A 68 6.26 -5.26 8.89
N TRP A 69 7.19 -6.16 9.26
CA TRP A 69 7.04 -6.99 10.48
C TRP A 69 7.00 -6.14 11.74
N TYR A 70 7.87 -5.13 11.83
CA TYR A 70 7.90 -4.20 12.94
C TYR A 70 6.57 -3.45 13.07
N ALA A 71 6.03 -2.93 11.95
CA ALA A 71 4.76 -2.23 11.94
C ALA A 71 3.61 -3.14 12.39
N LEU A 72 3.50 -4.36 11.85
CA LEU A 72 2.45 -5.31 12.22
C LEU A 72 2.49 -5.64 13.72
N ARG A 73 3.68 -5.86 14.30
CA ARG A 73 3.82 -6.08 15.75
C ARG A 73 3.44 -4.84 16.56
N HIS A 74 3.84 -3.67 16.11
CA HIS A 74 3.49 -2.40 16.76
C HIS A 74 1.97 -2.17 16.80
N HIS A 75 1.28 -2.60 15.75
CA HIS A 75 -0.16 -2.58 15.57
C HIS A 75 -0.89 -3.74 16.26
N GLY A 76 -0.20 -4.52 17.11
CA GLY A 76 -0.82 -5.58 17.90
C GLY A 76 -1.31 -6.78 17.09
N VAL A 77 -0.84 -6.96 15.86
CA VAL A 77 -1.17 -8.14 15.06
C VAL A 77 -0.51 -9.38 15.69
N PRO A 78 -1.27 -10.47 15.96
CA PRO A 78 -0.74 -11.72 16.49
C PRO A 78 0.41 -12.31 15.65
N GLU A 79 1.42 -12.89 16.29
CA GLU A 79 2.62 -13.39 15.60
C GLU A 79 2.27 -14.51 14.60
N GLU A 80 1.23 -15.32 14.85
CA GLU A 80 0.76 -16.35 13.92
C GLU A 80 0.27 -15.75 12.59
N LEU A 81 -0.36 -14.57 12.63
CA LEU A 81 -0.74 -13.84 11.43
C LEU A 81 0.47 -13.22 10.73
N ILE A 82 1.46 -12.74 11.49
CA ILE A 82 2.71 -12.22 10.94
C ILE A 82 3.48 -13.32 10.20
N GLU A 83 3.56 -14.52 10.77
CA GLU A 83 4.14 -15.70 10.11
C GLU A 83 3.40 -16.04 8.81
N CYS A 84 2.06 -15.97 8.81
CA CYS A 84 1.27 -16.17 7.59
C CYS A 84 1.63 -15.14 6.50
N VAL A 85 1.83 -13.87 6.88
CA VAL A 85 2.28 -12.84 5.94
C VAL A 85 3.72 -13.10 5.50
N GLN A 86 4.63 -13.56 6.36
CA GLN A 86 5.98 -13.94 5.95
C GLN A 86 5.99 -15.08 4.93
N ILE A 87 5.11 -16.08 5.09
CA ILE A 87 4.90 -17.15 4.12
C ILE A 87 4.44 -16.59 2.77
N LEU A 88 3.53 -15.61 2.78
CA LEU A 88 3.09 -14.90 1.58
C LEU A 88 4.24 -14.16 0.87
N TYR A 89 5.16 -13.55 1.63
CA TYR A 89 6.35 -12.86 1.10
C TYR A 89 7.54 -13.78 0.78
N SER A 90 7.45 -15.07 1.13
CA SER A 90 8.46 -16.07 0.82
C SER A 90 8.48 -16.31 -0.68
N CYS A 91 9.65 -16.20 -1.33
CA CYS A 91 9.79 -16.32 -2.78
C CYS A 91 9.18 -17.65 -3.28
N PRO A 92 8.02 -17.64 -3.97
CA PRO A 92 7.46 -18.87 -4.47
C PRO A 92 8.28 -19.30 -5.69
N LYS A 93 8.67 -20.57 -5.73
CA LYS A 93 9.11 -21.20 -6.97
C LYS A 93 7.87 -21.47 -7.82
N SER A 94 7.89 -21.09 -9.09
CA SER A 94 6.80 -21.38 -10.03
C SER A 94 7.19 -22.46 -11.02
N ARG A 95 6.17 -23.10 -11.58
CA ARG A 95 6.27 -24.00 -12.72
C ARG A 95 5.18 -23.61 -13.72
N VAL A 96 5.50 -23.62 -15.00
CA VAL A 96 4.53 -23.41 -16.07
C VAL A 96 4.08 -24.76 -16.58
N GLN A 97 2.77 -25.00 -16.62
CA GLN A 97 2.18 -26.18 -17.23
C GLN A 97 1.69 -25.82 -18.64
N ALA A 98 2.22 -26.50 -19.66
CA ALA A 98 1.84 -26.34 -21.05
C ALA A 98 1.49 -27.70 -21.68
N ALA A 99 0.92 -27.70 -22.88
CA ALA A 99 0.60 -28.92 -23.62
C ALA A 99 1.83 -29.81 -23.90
N ALA A 100 3.03 -29.20 -23.96
CA ALA A 100 4.31 -29.89 -24.12
C ALA A 100 4.89 -30.48 -22.81
N GLY A 101 4.20 -30.30 -21.67
CA GLY A 101 4.64 -30.77 -20.35
C GLY A 101 4.76 -29.64 -19.32
N THR A 102 5.23 -30.00 -18.13
CA THR A 102 5.46 -29.07 -17.01
C THR A 102 6.92 -28.63 -16.98
N SER A 103 7.17 -27.32 -16.87
CA SER A 103 8.52 -26.76 -16.77
C SER A 103 9.21 -27.15 -15.45
N MET A 104 10.54 -27.02 -15.43
CA MET A 104 11.30 -27.02 -14.17
C MET A 104 10.89 -25.83 -13.28
N GLU A 105 11.15 -25.95 -11.98
CA GLU A 105 10.95 -24.84 -11.05
C GLU A 105 11.90 -23.71 -11.36
N PHE A 106 11.35 -22.50 -11.44
CA PHE A 106 12.14 -21.28 -11.48
C PHE A 106 11.70 -20.33 -10.37
N PRO A 107 12.63 -19.58 -9.77
CA PRO A 107 12.28 -18.56 -8.80
C PRO A 107 11.45 -17.47 -9.49
N ILE A 108 10.33 -17.08 -8.88
CA ILE A 108 9.59 -15.92 -9.34
C ILE A 108 10.34 -14.67 -8.87
N SER A 109 11.08 -14.05 -9.79
CA SER A 109 11.68 -12.72 -9.58
C SER A 109 10.70 -11.59 -9.87
N VAL A 110 9.72 -11.82 -10.74
CA VAL A 110 8.67 -10.87 -11.14
C VAL A 110 7.40 -11.65 -11.46
N GLY A 111 6.53 -11.73 -10.47
CA GLY A 111 5.16 -12.21 -10.59
C GLY A 111 4.36 -11.38 -9.60
N THR A 112 3.27 -10.77 -10.08
CA THR A 112 2.43 -9.77 -9.41
C THR A 112 2.99 -9.32 -8.08
N GLN A 113 3.81 -8.27 -8.14
CA GLN A 113 4.26 -7.48 -6.99
C GLN A 113 3.12 -7.44 -5.97
N MET A 114 3.33 -8.09 -4.81
CA MET A 114 2.31 -8.18 -3.77
C MET A 114 1.81 -6.76 -3.54
N PRO A 115 0.52 -6.47 -3.74
CA PRO A 115 0.03 -5.09 -3.90
C PRO A 115 0.25 -4.22 -2.66
N LEU A 116 0.65 -4.84 -1.55
CA LEU A 116 0.98 -4.18 -0.31
C LEU A 116 2.14 -3.20 -0.44
N PHE A 117 3.25 -3.49 -1.15
CA PHE A 117 4.38 -2.54 -1.20
C PHE A 117 5.22 -2.66 -2.50
N LYS A 118 5.31 -1.56 -3.28
CA LYS A 118 6.01 -1.48 -4.58
C LYS A 118 7.38 -0.80 -4.51
N ARG A 119 8.38 -1.32 -5.22
CA ARG A 119 9.79 -0.86 -5.28
C ARG A 119 10.10 -0.16 -6.61
N HIS A 120 10.54 1.11 -6.57
CA HIS A 120 11.49 1.72 -7.51
C HIS A 120 12.17 2.95 -6.88
N GLU A 121 13.42 3.22 -7.23
CA GLU A 121 14.32 4.01 -6.38
C GLU A 121 13.99 5.51 -6.22
N GLY A 122 13.65 5.91 -4.99
CA GLY A 122 13.74 7.28 -4.45
C GLY A 122 12.57 7.65 -3.53
N CYS A 123 12.53 8.89 -3.06
CA CYS A 123 11.40 9.46 -2.32
C CYS A 123 11.41 10.95 -2.59
N SER A 124 10.49 11.41 -3.43
CA SER A 124 10.39 12.82 -3.79
C SER A 124 9.32 13.51 -2.96
N ILE A 125 9.72 14.55 -2.25
CA ILE A 125 8.80 15.47 -1.57
C ILE A 125 8.59 16.67 -2.49
N HIS A 126 7.39 16.79 -3.05
CA HIS A 126 7.03 17.95 -3.87
C HIS A 126 6.17 18.91 -3.06
N PHE A 127 6.66 20.14 -2.88
CA PHE A 127 5.88 21.22 -2.27
C PHE A 127 5.20 22.06 -3.35
N LEU A 128 3.86 22.07 -3.33
CA LEU A 128 3.09 23.06 -4.07
C LEU A 128 2.90 24.28 -3.17
N ARG A 129 3.62 25.36 -3.49
CA ARG A 129 3.46 26.66 -2.86
C ARG A 129 2.58 27.50 -3.78
N GLU A 130 1.31 27.68 -3.42
CA GLU A 130 0.49 28.67 -4.12
C GLU A 130 1.03 30.08 -3.78
N THR A 131 1.60 30.74 -4.80
CA THR A 131 1.88 32.17 -4.75
C THR A 131 0.56 32.92 -4.79
N LYS A 132 0.35 33.81 -3.81
CA LYS A 132 -0.82 34.69 -3.75
C LYS A 132 -1.07 35.33 -5.11
N GLY A 133 -2.23 35.04 -5.70
CA GLY A 133 -2.88 35.91 -6.69
C GLY A 133 -3.57 37.06 -5.97
#